data_AF-A0A060C8D7-F1
#
_entry.id   AF-A0A060C8D7-F1
#
_cell.length_a   1.000
_cell.length_b   1.000
_cell.length_c   1.000
_cell.angle_alpha   90.00
_cell.angle_beta   90.00
_cell.angle_gamma   90.00
#
_symmetry.space_group_name_H-M   'P 1'
#
loop_
_entity.id
_entity.type
_entity.pdbx_description
1 polymer ?
#
loop_
_entity_poly.entity_id
_entity_poly.type
_entity_poly.pdbx_seq_one_letter_code
_entity_poly.pdbx_strand_id
1 'polypeptide(L)'
;PNFFANTPDILHAYLQHGGRPAFEVRAVLAATLSPSWGIYSGYELCENTPLREGSEEYLDSEKYQLRPRDWDTAEREGRTITPLITRLNTIRRENPALRQLRDLHFHHADQEAVIAYSKRKGFEHRSGGRQPRSPNHTPGGHGLVGHAATRPGLARVGAGARRAHRRGLSMGQGPTMRVSAR
;
A
#
# COMPACT_ATOMS: atom_id res chain seq x y z
N PRO A 1 -9.42 -7.48 11.24
CA PRO A 1 -10.13 -6.55 10.33
C PRO A 1 -9.99 -7.05 8.89
N ASN A 2 -10.86 -6.61 7.99
CA ASN A 2 -10.71 -6.84 6.56
C ASN A 2 -10.48 -5.49 5.86
N PHE A 3 -9.25 -5.23 5.41
CA PHE A 3 -8.88 -3.96 4.80
C PHE A 3 -9.04 -4.03 3.29
N PHE A 4 -10.21 -3.63 2.80
CA PHE A 4 -10.39 -3.36 1.38
C PHE A 4 -9.75 -2.01 1.01
N ALA A 5 -8.89 -2.01 -0.01
CA ALA A 5 -8.23 -0.78 -0.47
C ALA A 5 -9.17 0.14 -1.27
N ASN A 6 -10.14 -0.47 -1.96
CA ASN A 6 -11.29 0.14 -2.61
C ASN A 6 -12.49 -0.82 -2.51
N THR A 7 -13.69 -0.31 -2.73
CA THR A 7 -14.92 -1.10 -2.94
C THR A 7 -15.68 -0.51 -4.13
N PRO A 8 -16.74 -1.15 -4.64
CA PRO A 8 -17.55 -0.59 -5.74
C PRO A 8 -18.13 0.80 -5.43
N ASP A 9 -18.37 1.10 -4.15
CA ASP A 9 -18.96 2.36 -3.69
C ASP A 9 -17.92 3.31 -3.05
N ILE A 10 -16.64 2.90 -2.92
CA ILE A 10 -15.59 3.68 -2.24
C ILE A 10 -14.32 3.77 -3.11
N LEU A 11 -14.19 4.92 -3.78
CA LEU A 11 -12.98 5.44 -4.41
C LEU A 11 -12.55 6.71 -3.67
N HIS A 12 -11.75 6.54 -2.61
CA HIS A 12 -11.30 7.65 -1.77
C HIS A 12 -10.46 8.69 -2.56
N ALA A 13 -10.58 9.98 -2.22
CA ALA A 13 -9.90 11.10 -2.89
C ALA A 13 -8.36 10.92 -3.03
N TYR A 14 -7.73 10.22 -2.08
CA TYR A 14 -6.30 9.87 -2.17
C TYR A 14 -5.93 9.10 -3.44
N LEU A 15 -6.80 8.18 -3.90
CA LEU A 15 -6.61 7.42 -5.13
C LEU A 15 -6.89 8.27 -6.37
N GLN A 16 -7.89 9.17 -6.28
CA GLN A 16 -8.27 10.08 -7.37
C GLN A 16 -7.13 11.04 -7.71
N HIS A 17 -6.51 11.68 -6.72
CA HIS A 17 -5.46 12.67 -6.95
C HIS A 17 -4.05 12.07 -7.03
N GLY A 18 -3.85 10.87 -6.49
CA GLY A 18 -2.52 10.31 -6.33
C GLY A 18 -2.01 9.42 -7.46
N GLY A 19 -2.88 9.06 -8.42
CA GLY A 19 -2.55 8.18 -9.54
C GLY A 19 -1.99 6.83 -9.08
N ARG A 20 -1.30 6.13 -9.99
CA ARG A 20 -0.70 4.80 -9.72
C ARG A 20 0.08 4.70 -8.40
N PRO A 21 0.94 5.66 -7.99
CA PRO A 21 1.64 5.59 -6.71
C PRO A 21 0.71 5.47 -5.50
N ALA A 22 -0.47 6.11 -5.53
CA ALA A 22 -1.43 5.99 -4.44
C ALA A 22 -2.04 4.58 -4.33
N PHE A 23 -2.30 3.92 -5.47
CA PHE A 23 -2.75 2.53 -5.49
C PHE A 23 -1.68 1.60 -4.93
N GLU A 24 -0.43 1.77 -5.34
CA GLU A 24 0.68 0.97 -4.81
C GLU A 24 0.82 1.12 -3.30
N VAL A 25 0.79 2.36 -2.79
CA VAL A 25 0.88 2.64 -1.34
C VAL A 25 -0.27 2.01 -0.56
N ARG A 26 -1.52 2.18 -1.03
CA ARG A 26 -2.69 1.64 -0.34
C ARG A 26 -2.72 0.11 -0.38
N ALA A 27 -2.27 -0.51 -1.47
CA ALA A 27 -2.10 -1.96 -1.56
C ALA A 27 -1.11 -2.46 -0.51
N VAL A 28 0.09 -1.86 -0.40
CA VAL A 28 1.08 -2.28 0.59
C VAL A 28 0.54 -2.12 2.01
N LEU A 29 -0.06 -0.96 2.33
CA LEU A 29 -0.61 -0.71 3.66
C LEU A 29 -1.70 -1.73 4.03
N ALA A 30 -2.68 -1.96 3.15
CA ALA A 30 -3.74 -2.94 3.39
C ALA A 30 -3.18 -4.37 3.56
N ALA A 31 -2.28 -4.77 2.66
CA ALA A 31 -1.68 -6.10 2.62
C ALA A 31 -0.76 -6.41 3.81
N THR A 32 -0.16 -5.42 4.46
CA THR A 32 0.84 -5.66 5.52
C THR A 32 0.33 -5.30 6.92
N LEU A 33 -0.58 -4.32 7.05
CA LEU A 33 -1.17 -3.98 8.35
C LEU A 33 -2.22 -5.00 8.80
N SER A 34 -3.01 -5.56 7.87
CA SER A 34 -4.08 -6.51 8.19
C SER A 34 -3.78 -7.95 7.75
N PRO A 35 -4.12 -8.96 8.57
CA PRO A 35 -4.06 -10.36 8.13
C PRO A 35 -5.10 -10.70 7.06
N SER A 36 -6.17 -9.90 6.90
CA SER A 36 -7.15 -10.03 5.83
C SER A 36 -7.32 -8.70 5.09
N TRP A 37 -7.23 -8.73 3.77
CA TRP A 37 -7.30 -7.55 2.91
C TRP A 37 -7.93 -7.91 1.57
N GLY A 38 -8.40 -6.90 0.85
CA GLY A 38 -9.05 -7.09 -0.45
C GLY A 38 -8.93 -5.86 -1.35
N ILE A 39 -9.27 -6.07 -2.61
CA ILE A 39 -9.42 -5.04 -3.63
C ILE A 39 -10.66 -5.39 -4.46
N TYR A 40 -11.25 -4.39 -5.08
CA TYR A 40 -12.29 -4.54 -6.08
C TYR A 40 -11.71 -4.37 -7.49
N SER A 41 -12.19 -5.17 -8.44
CA SER A 41 -11.67 -5.27 -9.81
C SER A 41 -11.59 -3.90 -10.49
N GLY A 42 -10.46 -3.61 -11.13
CA GLY A 42 -10.14 -2.31 -11.72
C GLY A 42 -9.13 -1.53 -10.88
N TYR A 43 -8.93 -1.93 -9.61
CA TYR A 43 -7.86 -1.41 -8.77
C TYR A 43 -6.47 -1.68 -9.37
N GLU A 44 -6.29 -2.84 -9.99
CA GLU A 44 -5.04 -3.25 -10.65
C GLU A 44 -4.69 -2.32 -11.80
N LEU A 45 -5.70 -1.78 -12.47
CA LEU A 45 -5.57 -0.83 -13.58
C LEU A 45 -5.46 0.62 -13.11
N CYS A 46 -5.49 0.85 -11.79
CA CYS A 46 -5.48 2.18 -11.18
C CYS A 46 -6.66 3.06 -11.65
N GLU A 47 -7.85 2.47 -11.87
CA GLU A 47 -9.06 3.22 -12.23
C GLU A 47 -9.42 4.21 -11.13
N ASN A 48 -9.37 5.52 -11.43
CA ASN A 48 -9.47 6.56 -10.40
C ASN A 48 -10.32 7.78 -10.77
N THR A 49 -11.15 7.69 -11.80
CA THR A 49 -12.03 8.79 -12.21
C THR A 49 -13.32 8.79 -11.38
N PRO A 50 -13.56 9.81 -10.54
CA PRO A 50 -14.79 9.92 -9.77
C PRO A 50 -15.95 10.40 -10.64
N LEU A 51 -17.19 10.12 -10.19
CA LEU A 51 -18.42 10.61 -10.81
C LEU A 51 -18.47 12.14 -10.91
N ARG A 52 -17.96 12.81 -9.88
CA ARG A 52 -17.80 14.26 -9.80
C ARG A 52 -16.83 14.60 -8.68
N GLU A 53 -16.31 15.82 -8.68
CA GLU A 53 -15.45 16.31 -7.60
C GLU A 53 -16.12 16.14 -6.22
N GLY A 54 -15.35 15.63 -5.26
CA GLY A 54 -15.81 15.32 -3.90
C GLY A 54 -16.70 14.09 -3.75
N SER A 55 -16.97 13.33 -4.82
CA SER A 55 -17.65 12.03 -4.75
C SER A 55 -16.64 10.90 -4.52
N GLU A 56 -17.04 9.86 -3.78
CA GLU A 56 -16.29 8.60 -3.69
C GLU A 56 -16.81 7.54 -4.67
N GLU A 57 -17.81 7.85 -5.49
CA GLU A 57 -18.32 6.93 -6.51
C GLU A 57 -17.50 7.01 -7.81
N TYR A 58 -17.33 5.89 -8.49
CA TYR A 58 -16.72 5.81 -9.82
C TYR A 58 -17.63 6.44 -10.88
N LEU A 59 -17.04 7.12 -11.89
CA LEU A 59 -17.78 7.75 -12.99
C LEU A 59 -18.67 6.78 -13.77
N ASP A 60 -18.07 5.69 -14.23
CA ASP A 60 -18.75 4.65 -15.00
C ASP A 60 -18.86 3.38 -14.14
N SER A 61 -19.57 3.48 -13.02
CA SER A 61 -19.62 2.40 -12.04
C SER A 61 -20.19 1.11 -12.61
N GLU A 62 -19.45 0.01 -12.45
CA GLU A 62 -19.83 -1.34 -12.88
C GLU A 62 -21.15 -1.83 -12.24
N LYS A 63 -21.56 -1.18 -11.13
CA LYS A 63 -22.87 -1.39 -10.49
C LYS A 63 -24.05 -1.13 -11.43
N TYR A 64 -23.89 -0.25 -12.41
CA TYR A 64 -24.96 0.21 -13.30
C TYR A 64 -24.73 -0.14 -14.78
N GLN A 65 -23.56 -0.68 -15.12
CA GLN A 65 -23.20 -1.04 -16.48
C GLN A 65 -22.15 -2.15 -16.53
N LEU A 66 -22.11 -2.91 -17.61
CA LEU A 66 -21.02 -3.85 -17.85
C LEU A 66 -19.72 -3.09 -18.11
N ARG A 67 -18.63 -3.51 -17.46
CA ARG A 67 -17.30 -2.92 -17.58
C ARG A 67 -16.28 -3.98 -18.01
N PRO A 68 -16.26 -4.38 -19.31
CA PRO A 68 -15.22 -5.26 -19.82
C PRO A 68 -13.86 -4.55 -19.71
N ARG A 69 -12.86 -5.26 -19.23
CA ARG A 69 -11.48 -4.76 -19.06
C ARG A 69 -10.54 -5.60 -19.91
N ASP A 70 -9.69 -4.95 -20.69
CA ASP A 70 -8.64 -5.61 -21.47
C ASP A 70 -7.40 -5.83 -20.59
N TRP A 71 -7.44 -6.94 -19.85
CA TRP A 71 -6.38 -7.34 -18.92
C TRP A 71 -5.07 -7.68 -19.63
N ASP A 72 -5.15 -8.38 -20.76
CA ASP A 72 -3.99 -8.84 -21.51
C ASP A 72 -3.18 -7.66 -22.03
N THR A 73 -3.86 -6.63 -22.56
CA THR A 73 -3.18 -5.42 -23.03
C THR A 73 -2.59 -4.62 -21.88
N ALA A 74 -3.29 -4.52 -20.75
CA ALA A 74 -2.76 -3.83 -19.57
C ALA A 74 -1.50 -4.49 -19.01
N GLU A 75 -1.43 -5.83 -19.02
CA GLU A 75 -0.26 -6.60 -18.61
C GLU A 75 0.91 -6.40 -19.60
N ARG A 76 0.68 -6.57 -20.91
CA ARG A 76 1.72 -6.39 -21.94
C ARG A 76 2.34 -4.98 -21.93
N GLU A 77 1.52 -3.96 -21.66
CA GLU A 77 1.96 -2.56 -21.63
C GLU A 77 2.50 -2.14 -20.25
N GLY A 78 2.49 -3.02 -19.25
CA GLY A 78 2.96 -2.72 -17.90
C GLY A 78 2.13 -1.65 -17.17
N ARG A 79 0.90 -1.42 -17.60
CA ARG A 79 -0.02 -0.42 -17.01
C ARG A 79 -0.68 -0.90 -15.72
N THR A 80 -0.68 -2.20 -15.47
CA THR A 80 -1.24 -2.81 -14.27
C THR A 80 -0.24 -2.90 -13.10
N ILE A 81 -0.77 -2.88 -11.88
CA ILE A 81 -0.04 -3.20 -10.64
C ILE A 81 -0.25 -4.67 -10.19
N THR A 82 -0.84 -5.52 -11.03
CA THR A 82 -0.97 -6.98 -10.77
C THR A 82 0.34 -7.63 -10.30
N PRO A 83 1.53 -7.31 -10.86
CA PRO A 83 2.80 -7.86 -10.37
C PRO A 83 3.11 -7.49 -8.92
N LEU A 84 2.82 -6.24 -8.50
CA LEU A 84 2.99 -5.81 -7.11
C LEU A 84 2.03 -6.56 -6.19
N ILE A 85 0.74 -6.65 -6.55
CA ILE A 85 -0.28 -7.36 -5.76
C ILE A 85 0.09 -8.83 -5.60
N THR A 86 0.56 -9.46 -6.68
CA THR A 86 1.08 -10.83 -6.68
C THR A 86 2.25 -10.95 -5.70
N ARG A 87 3.23 -10.04 -5.77
CA ARG A 87 4.38 -10.06 -4.87
C ARG A 87 3.99 -9.86 -3.41
N LEU A 88 3.05 -8.97 -3.11
CA LEU A 88 2.54 -8.75 -1.76
C LEU A 88 1.88 -10.01 -1.18
N ASN A 89 1.05 -10.68 -1.98
CA ASN A 89 0.41 -11.93 -1.57
C ASN A 89 1.44 -13.06 -1.38
N THR A 90 2.46 -13.14 -2.22
CA THR A 90 3.59 -14.06 -2.02
C THR A 90 4.32 -13.78 -0.71
N ILE A 91 4.68 -12.52 -0.43
CA ILE A 91 5.33 -12.12 0.84
C ILE A 91 4.47 -12.49 2.04
N ARG A 92 3.14 -12.26 2.00
CA ARG A 92 2.22 -12.64 3.08
C ARG A 92 2.14 -14.17 3.30
N ARG A 93 2.24 -14.94 2.21
CA ARG A 93 2.32 -16.41 2.27
C ARG A 93 3.70 -16.88 2.75
N GLU A 94 4.76 -16.13 2.58
CA GLU A 94 6.08 -16.52 3.07
C GLU A 94 6.30 -16.10 4.54
N ASN A 95 5.56 -15.09 5.03
CA ASN A 95 5.81 -14.47 6.33
C ASN A 95 4.63 -14.62 7.31
N PRO A 96 4.67 -15.56 8.27
CA PRO A 96 3.62 -15.75 9.27
C PRO A 96 3.28 -14.49 10.09
N ALA A 97 4.25 -13.59 10.31
CA ALA A 97 4.04 -12.33 11.01
C ALA A 97 2.98 -11.43 10.34
N LEU A 98 2.78 -11.56 9.02
CA LEU A 98 1.76 -10.80 8.29
C LEU A 98 0.35 -11.40 8.39
N ARG A 99 0.23 -12.65 8.89
CA ARG A 99 -1.04 -13.36 9.03
C ARG A 99 -1.68 -13.21 10.40
N GLN A 100 -1.06 -12.42 11.29
CA GLN A 100 -1.60 -12.05 12.60
C GLN A 100 -1.94 -10.56 12.67
N LEU A 101 -2.70 -10.15 13.67
CA LEU A 101 -3.08 -8.74 13.89
C LEU A 101 -2.40 -8.07 15.11
N ARG A 102 -2.21 -8.78 16.22
CA ARG A 102 -1.91 -8.19 17.54
C ARG A 102 -0.48 -7.68 17.70
N ASP A 103 0.51 -8.33 17.07
CA ASP A 103 1.92 -7.98 17.24
C ASP A 103 2.36 -6.97 16.17
N LEU A 104 1.84 -5.74 16.27
CA LEU A 104 2.15 -4.60 15.42
C LEU A 104 2.76 -3.47 16.26
N HIS A 105 3.90 -2.93 15.84
CA HIS A 105 4.57 -1.81 16.51
C HIS A 105 4.95 -0.73 15.50
N PHE A 106 4.57 0.51 15.77
CA PHE A 106 4.93 1.68 14.97
C PHE A 106 6.24 2.28 15.48
N HIS A 107 7.13 2.63 14.57
CA HIS A 107 8.42 3.26 14.85
C HIS A 107 8.35 4.74 14.52
N HIS A 108 9.16 5.53 15.22
CA HIS A 108 9.36 6.92 14.85
C HIS A 108 9.97 7.02 13.44
N ALA A 109 9.51 7.99 12.67
CA ALA A 109 10.09 8.39 11.40
C ALA A 109 10.24 9.91 11.40
N ASP A 110 11.42 10.39 10.98
CA ASP A 110 11.77 11.81 11.04
C ASP A 110 11.03 12.66 9.99
N GLN A 111 10.23 12.03 9.12
CA GLN A 111 9.48 12.66 8.05
C GLN A 111 8.00 12.33 8.18
N GLU A 112 7.14 13.36 8.23
CA GLU A 112 5.69 13.21 8.37
C GLU A 112 5.06 12.37 7.25
N ALA A 113 5.65 12.40 6.05
CA ALA A 113 5.19 11.65 4.88
C ALA A 113 5.62 10.16 4.88
N VAL A 114 6.26 9.68 5.96
CA VAL A 114 6.80 8.32 6.06
C VAL A 114 6.24 7.64 7.28
N ILE A 115 5.73 6.42 7.10
CA ILE A 115 5.34 5.53 8.19
C ILE A 115 6.25 4.30 8.21
N ALA A 116 6.68 3.93 9.41
CA ALA A 116 7.49 2.74 9.67
C ALA A 116 6.81 1.88 10.75
N TYR A 117 6.67 0.58 10.48
CA TYR A 117 6.15 -0.37 11.46
C TYR A 117 6.76 -1.74 11.27
N SER A 118 6.72 -2.54 12.34
CA SER A 118 7.14 -3.94 12.30
C SER A 118 6.05 -4.86 12.80
N LYS A 119 5.98 -6.05 12.22
CA LYS A 119 5.14 -7.15 12.71
C LYS A 119 5.99 -8.35 13.07
N ARG A 120 5.62 -9.03 14.16
CA ARG A 120 6.29 -10.24 14.65
C ARG A 120 5.28 -11.37 14.78
N LYS A 121 5.74 -12.62 14.84
CA LYS A 121 4.90 -13.73 15.30
C LYS A 121 5.24 -13.94 16.78
N GLY A 122 4.29 -13.71 17.68
CA GLY A 122 4.47 -14.11 19.08
C GLY A 122 4.80 -15.61 19.18
N PHE A 123 5.71 -15.95 20.09
CA PHE A 123 5.80 -17.34 20.55
C PHE A 123 4.53 -17.59 21.37
N GLU A 124 3.69 -18.54 20.93
CA GLU A 124 2.65 -19.05 21.82
C GLU A 124 3.31 -19.47 23.12
N HIS A 125 2.85 -18.89 24.23
CA HIS A 125 3.20 -19.38 25.55
C HIS A 125 2.69 -20.81 25.62
N ARG A 126 3.59 -21.80 25.50
CA ARG A 126 3.27 -23.16 25.94
C ARG A 126 3.06 -23.08 27.45
N SER A 127 1.81 -22.97 27.88
CA SER A 127 1.41 -23.14 29.26
C SER A 127 1.77 -24.56 29.69
N GLY A 128 2.96 -24.75 30.27
CA GLY A 128 3.41 -26.05 30.75
C GLY A 128 4.92 -26.22 30.62
N GLY A 129 5.69 -25.59 31.50
CA GLY A 129 7.14 -25.82 31.59
C GLY A 129 7.85 -24.71 32.34
N ARG A 130 8.18 -24.97 33.60
CA ARG A 130 8.98 -24.14 34.50
C ARG A 130 10.20 -23.54 33.75
N GLN A 131 10.25 -22.22 33.61
CA GLN A 131 11.41 -21.51 33.04
C GLN A 131 12.63 -21.62 33.98
N PRO A 132 13.82 -22.03 33.50
CA PRO A 132 15.05 -21.61 34.13
C PRO A 132 15.35 -20.17 33.67
N ARG A 133 15.58 -19.28 34.64
CA ARG A 133 16.07 -17.91 34.39
C ARG A 133 17.51 -18.01 33.86
N SER A 134 17.76 -17.58 32.63
CA SER A 134 19.09 -17.21 32.14
C SER A 134 19.00 -15.93 31.31
N PRO A 135 19.89 -14.93 31.53
CA PRO A 135 19.66 -13.56 31.05
C PRO A 135 20.27 -13.24 29.68
N ASN A 136 20.68 -14.22 28.87
CA ASN A 136 21.25 -13.95 27.53
C ASN A 136 20.67 -14.89 26.48
N HIS A 137 19.51 -14.54 25.93
CA HIS A 137 19.06 -15.10 24.67
C HIS A 137 18.33 -14.01 23.88
N THR A 138 18.95 -13.52 22.82
CA THR A 138 18.27 -12.71 21.80
C THR A 138 17.35 -13.67 21.04
N PRO A 139 16.02 -13.59 21.16
CA PRO A 139 15.17 -14.46 20.38
C PRO A 139 15.24 -13.97 18.93
N GLY A 140 15.76 -14.83 18.04
CA GLY A 140 15.69 -14.66 16.60
C GLY A 140 14.23 -14.70 16.15
N GLY A 141 13.53 -13.59 16.28
CA GLY A 141 12.19 -13.41 15.72
C GLY A 141 12.32 -12.96 14.27
N HIS A 142 11.74 -13.73 13.36
CA HIS A 142 11.49 -13.30 11.98
C HIS A 142 10.58 -12.06 12.02
N GLY A 143 11.19 -10.89 11.93
CA GLY A 143 10.53 -9.59 11.97
C GLY A 143 10.46 -9.03 10.56
N LEU A 144 9.26 -8.67 10.12
CA LEU A 144 9.08 -7.95 8.86
C LEU A 144 8.96 -6.46 9.15
N VAL A 145 9.79 -5.64 8.50
CA VAL A 145 9.74 -4.18 8.59
C VAL A 145 9.05 -3.64 7.33
N GLY A 146 7.90 -3.02 7.53
CA GLY A 146 7.18 -2.30 6.48
C GLY A 146 7.55 -0.83 6.51
N HIS A 147 8.10 -0.32 5.41
CA HIS A 147 8.24 1.12 5.16
C HIS A 147 7.28 1.52 4.05
N ALA A 148 6.41 2.49 4.32
CA ALA A 148 5.53 3.06 3.32
C ALA A 148 5.66 4.59 3.32
N ALA A 149 5.92 5.19 2.15
CA ALA A 149 5.87 6.63 1.95
C ALA A 149 4.47 7.00 1.43
N THR A 150 3.86 8.10 1.89
CA THR A 150 2.42 8.36 1.73
C THR A 150 2.07 9.61 0.91
N ARG A 151 2.95 10.19 0.08
CA ARG A 151 2.58 11.39 -0.70
C ARG A 151 2.89 11.33 -2.21
N PRO A 152 1.86 11.43 -3.06
CA PRO A 152 1.93 12.14 -4.34
C PRO A 152 1.84 13.67 -4.09
N GLY A 153 2.57 14.47 -4.87
CA GLY A 153 2.88 15.87 -4.59
C GLY A 153 1.67 16.81 -4.48
N LEU A 154 1.72 17.73 -3.52
CA LEU A 154 0.90 18.95 -3.51
C LEU A 154 1.37 19.87 -4.64
N ALA A 155 0.66 19.91 -5.76
CA ALA A 155 0.68 21.09 -6.62
C ALA A 155 -0.19 22.16 -5.95
N ARG A 156 0.45 23.13 -5.29
CA ARG A 156 -0.20 24.40 -4.92
C ARG A 156 -0.63 25.09 -6.22
N VAL A 157 -1.94 25.11 -6.51
CA VAL A 157 -2.50 26.07 -7.47
C VAL A 157 -2.60 27.41 -6.76
N GLY A 158 -1.62 28.28 -7.02
CA GLY A 158 -1.63 29.69 -6.68
C GLY A 158 -1.37 30.49 -7.95
N ALA A 159 -2.39 31.19 -8.43
CA ALA A 159 -2.33 32.08 -9.58
C ALA A 159 -1.32 33.22 -9.36
N GLY A 160 -0.51 33.55 -10.37
CA GLY A 160 0.28 34.78 -10.38
C GLY A 160 1.57 34.77 -11.22
N ALA A 161 1.44 35.06 -12.51
CA ALA A 161 2.38 35.72 -13.42
C ALA A 161 3.92 35.68 -13.16
N ARG A 162 4.68 35.12 -14.12
CA ARG A 162 5.62 35.82 -15.03
C ARG A 162 6.54 34.82 -15.75
N ARG A 163 6.81 35.11 -17.03
CA ARG A 163 7.75 34.40 -17.93
C ARG A 163 9.17 34.30 -17.34
N ALA A 164 9.82 33.15 -17.46
CA ALA A 164 11.25 33.04 -17.76
C ALA A 164 11.64 31.62 -18.24
N HIS A 165 12.37 31.62 -19.35
CA HIS A 165 13.27 30.63 -19.96
C HIS A 165 13.33 29.15 -19.52
N ARG A 166 13.26 28.29 -20.56
CA ARG A 166 13.84 26.94 -20.69
C ARG A 166 15.15 26.74 -19.90
N ARG A 167 15.22 25.65 -19.13
CA ARG A 167 16.34 24.68 -19.07
C ARG A 167 15.83 23.37 -18.43
N GLY A 168 16.26 22.25 -19.00
CA GLY A 168 15.69 20.92 -18.78
C GLY A 168 15.79 20.41 -17.36
N LEU A 169 14.71 19.76 -16.90
CA LEU A 169 14.67 19.01 -15.66
C LEU A 169 14.83 17.52 -15.98
N SER A 170 15.92 16.98 -15.43
CA SER A 170 16.22 15.56 -15.32
C SER A 170 15.04 14.78 -14.73
N MET A 171 14.73 13.64 -15.35
CA MET A 171 13.81 12.63 -14.83
C MET A 171 14.35 12.09 -13.50
N GLY A 172 13.93 12.69 -12.39
CA GLY A 172 14.21 12.22 -11.04
C GLY A 172 13.46 10.91 -10.77
N GLN A 173 14.20 9.89 -10.34
CA GLN A 173 13.68 8.60 -9.90
C GLN A 173 12.55 8.78 -8.87
N GLY A 174 11.41 8.13 -9.11
CA GLY A 174 10.28 8.12 -8.20
C GLY A 174 10.62 7.44 -6.85
N PRO A 175 9.81 7.69 -5.79
CA PRO A 175 10.05 7.13 -4.47
C PRO A 175 10.09 5.59 -4.52
N THR A 176 11.17 5.00 -3.98
CA THR A 176 11.35 3.54 -3.90
C THR A 176 10.72 3.01 -2.62
N MET A 177 9.65 2.22 -2.74
CA MET A 177 9.02 1.53 -1.61
C MET A 177 9.78 0.23 -1.30
N ARG A 178 10.23 0.05 -0.05
CA ARG A 178 10.93 -1.17 0.39
C ARG A 178 10.15 -1.89 1.48
N VAL A 179 9.67 -3.09 1.15
CA VAL A 179 9.24 -4.08 2.14
C VAL A 179 10.41 -5.05 2.33
N SER A 180 10.99 -5.09 3.54
CA SER A 180 12.12 -5.97 3.84
C SER A 180 11.71 -7.00 4.89
N ALA A 181 11.80 -8.27 4.52
CA ALA A 181 11.77 -9.40 5.43
C ALA A 181 13.22 -9.75 5.80
N ARG A 182 13.52 -9.95 7.09
CA ARG A 182 14.77 -10.55 7.56
C ARG A 182 14.51 -11.98 8.04
#